data_AF-A0AB40CSY2-F1
#
_entry.id   AF-A0AB40CSY2-F1
#
_cell.length_a   1.000
_cell.length_b   1.000
_cell.length_c   1.000
_cell.angle_alpha   90.00
_cell.angle_beta   90.00
_cell.angle_gamma   90.00
#
_symmetry.space_group_name_H-M   'P 1'
#
loop_
_entity.id
_entity.type
_entity.pdbx_description
1 polymer ?
#
loop_
_entity_poly.entity_id
_entity_poly.type
_entity_poly.pdbx_seq_one_letter_code
_entity_poly.pdbx_strand_id
1 'polypeptide(L)'
;MATGVEALLRCVFEGCIAFSDADIERRPYHRNCGCALHGKLCSGKVLKEAYGLLHGCRVARGASSVTNLLFANDCYLFFNAMDNKTDCILHVLHQYAQASRQSINMRKSTFMFSANVNVAIRNSLANKLSVSQVESQDHYLGLPSFIGKNKKMVFSFIRDKIGRWLQGWNKKILSQAGKEILLKTVAQAIPAYVMSVYFIPLNLCDALEKMMNSFWWGSKSNDNGGINWMQWSPLCVRRDCGGLGFRRLRDFNLAMLGQQGWRFLPVSNSLTSRVFKAHYFPYGSFLMQILGITLASFDEAFLLRKTY
;
A
#
# COMPACT_ATOMS: atom_id res chain seq x y z
N MET A 1 -6.21 7.98 -12.80
CA MET A 1 -4.79 7.70 -13.11
C MET A 1 -4.05 9.03 -13.21
N ALA A 2 -2.75 9.07 -12.91
CA ALA A 2 -1.93 10.27 -13.09
C ALA A 2 -1.90 10.70 -14.57
N THR A 3 -1.64 11.98 -14.82
CA THR A 3 -1.57 12.56 -16.18
C THR A 3 -0.56 11.81 -17.05
N GLY A 4 -1.00 11.29 -18.19
CA GLY A 4 -0.14 10.62 -19.18
C GLY A 4 0.00 9.10 -19.05
N VAL A 5 -0.72 8.46 -18.12
CA VAL A 5 -0.86 6.98 -18.11
C VAL A 5 -2.21 6.59 -18.67
N GLU A 6 -2.18 5.74 -19.69
CA GLU A 6 -3.38 5.24 -20.35
C GLU A 6 -3.67 3.79 -19.97
N ALA A 7 -2.66 3.01 -19.58
CA ALA A 7 -2.81 1.61 -19.21
C ALA A 7 -1.91 1.20 -18.02
N LEU A 8 -2.44 0.29 -17.19
CA LEU A 8 -1.78 -0.37 -16.07
C LEU A 8 -2.00 -1.88 -16.18
N LEU A 9 -0.93 -2.63 -16.45
CA LEU A 9 -0.94 -4.09 -16.50
C LEU A 9 -0.38 -4.64 -15.19
N ARG A 10 -1.18 -5.44 -14.48
CA ARG A 10 -0.70 -6.26 -13.37
C ARG A 10 -0.45 -7.67 -13.89
N CYS A 11 0.81 -8.08 -13.91
CA CYS A 11 1.23 -9.44 -14.18
C CYS A 11 1.46 -10.18 -12.86
N VAL A 12 0.88 -11.37 -12.73
CA VAL A 12 1.16 -12.30 -11.63
C VAL A 12 1.99 -13.45 -12.17
N PHE A 13 3.23 -13.57 -11.70
CA PHE A 13 4.14 -14.64 -12.11
C PHE A 13 3.95 -15.90 -11.26
N GLU A 14 3.93 -17.06 -11.91
CA GLU A 14 3.86 -18.40 -11.29
C GLU A 14 4.94 -19.32 -11.86
N GLY A 15 5.26 -20.40 -11.15
CA GLY A 15 6.29 -21.37 -11.55
C GLY A 15 7.58 -21.31 -10.71
N CYS A 16 8.24 -22.46 -10.60
CA CYS A 16 9.38 -22.68 -9.74
C CYS A 16 10.67 -22.05 -10.28
N ILE A 17 11.39 -21.36 -9.39
CA ILE A 17 12.85 -21.41 -9.36
C ILE A 17 13.18 -22.90 -9.25
N ALA A 18 13.74 -23.51 -10.29
CA ALA A 18 13.97 -24.95 -10.31
C ALA A 18 14.76 -25.38 -9.06
N PHE A 19 14.25 -26.42 -8.42
CA PHE A 19 14.64 -26.94 -7.11
C PHE A 19 15.97 -27.73 -7.12
N SER A 20 16.85 -27.49 -8.11
CA SER A 20 18.11 -28.23 -8.25
C SER A 20 19.34 -27.53 -7.66
N ASP A 21 19.23 -26.27 -7.22
CA ASP A 21 20.31 -25.61 -6.46
C ASP A 21 19.87 -25.43 -5.01
N ALA A 22 19.95 -26.52 -4.25
CA ALA A 22 19.61 -26.61 -2.84
C ALA A 22 20.62 -25.92 -1.89
N ASP A 23 21.44 -24.99 -2.40
CA ASP A 23 22.35 -24.16 -1.59
C ASP A 23 21.99 -22.67 -1.59
N ILE A 24 20.84 -22.29 -2.17
CA ILE A 24 20.32 -20.92 -2.03
C ILE A 24 19.40 -20.89 -0.81
N GLU A 25 20.01 -20.64 0.36
CA GLU A 25 19.31 -20.22 1.57
C GLU A 25 18.18 -19.26 1.23
N ARG A 26 17.02 -19.43 1.89
CA ARG A 26 15.86 -18.54 1.79
C ARG A 26 16.27 -17.08 2.02
N ARG A 27 16.63 -16.34 0.97
CA ARG A 27 17.03 -14.93 1.08
C ARG A 27 15.81 -14.00 0.93
N PRO A 28 15.60 -13.07 1.87
CA PRO A 28 14.62 -12.01 1.71
C PRO A 28 15.16 -11.01 0.68
N TYR A 29 14.38 -10.77 -0.38
CA TYR A 29 14.51 -9.69 -1.37
C TYR A 29 15.95 -9.20 -1.63
N HIS A 30 16.56 -9.78 -2.67
CA HIS A 30 17.94 -9.60 -3.05
C HIS A 30 18.40 -8.13 -3.15
N ARG A 31 19.11 -7.63 -2.12
CA ARG A 31 20.17 -6.63 -2.28
C ARG A 31 21.48 -7.39 -2.51
N ASN A 32 22.22 -7.03 -3.55
CA ASN A 32 23.54 -7.60 -3.89
C ASN A 32 23.55 -9.09 -4.27
N CYS A 33 22.67 -9.55 -5.17
CA CYS A 33 22.79 -10.88 -5.80
C CYS A 33 23.49 -10.75 -7.15
N GLY A 34 24.52 -11.57 -7.40
CA GLY A 34 25.22 -11.65 -8.69
C GLY A 34 24.43 -12.41 -9.77
N CYS A 35 23.13 -12.66 -9.56
CA CYS A 35 22.29 -13.40 -10.49
C CYS A 35 22.06 -12.61 -11.78
N ALA A 36 22.03 -13.31 -12.92
CA ALA A 36 21.73 -12.72 -14.24
C ALA A 36 20.41 -11.91 -14.27
N LEU A 37 19.47 -12.21 -13.37
CA LEU A 37 18.22 -11.49 -13.14
C LEU A 37 18.43 -10.07 -12.59
N HIS A 38 19.47 -9.84 -11.78
CA HIS A 38 19.83 -8.51 -11.30
C HIS A 38 20.35 -7.62 -12.42
N GLY A 39 21.04 -8.17 -13.42
CA GLY A 39 21.58 -7.43 -14.57
C GLY A 39 20.57 -7.13 -15.68
N LYS A 40 19.51 -7.94 -15.83
CA LYS A 40 18.59 -7.85 -16.98
C LYS A 40 17.25 -7.19 -16.64
N LEU A 41 16.52 -7.63 -15.61
CA LEU A 41 15.20 -7.08 -15.27
C LEU A 41 15.24 -6.10 -14.08
N CYS A 42 16.00 -6.39 -13.01
CA CYS A 42 16.00 -5.58 -11.78
C CYS A 42 16.85 -4.30 -11.84
N SER A 43 17.95 -4.29 -12.60
CA SER A 43 18.71 -3.04 -12.89
C SER A 43 18.11 -2.24 -14.06
N GLY A 44 16.99 -2.74 -14.61
CA GLY A 44 16.22 -2.08 -15.64
C GLY A 44 16.93 -1.99 -16.98
N LYS A 45 17.96 -2.80 -17.29
CA LYS A 45 18.63 -2.74 -18.61
C LYS A 45 17.74 -3.24 -19.76
N VAL A 46 17.06 -4.38 -19.60
CA VAL A 46 16.14 -4.91 -20.64
C VAL A 46 14.94 -4.00 -20.83
N LEU A 47 14.41 -3.46 -19.73
CA LEU A 47 13.40 -2.43 -19.87
C LEU A 47 14.03 -1.17 -20.50
N LYS A 48 15.20 -0.67 -20.06
CA LYS A 48 15.90 0.53 -20.58
C LYS A 48 16.21 0.48 -22.08
N GLU A 49 16.54 -0.67 -22.64
CA GLU A 49 16.65 -0.82 -24.11
C GLU A 49 15.28 -0.63 -24.78
N ALA A 50 14.19 -1.07 -24.14
CA ALA A 50 12.83 -0.70 -24.50
C ALA A 50 12.39 0.72 -24.05
N TYR A 51 13.17 1.48 -23.24
CA TYR A 51 12.83 2.85 -22.77
C TYR A 51 12.91 3.90 -23.88
N GLY A 52 13.38 3.57 -25.08
CA GLY A 52 13.12 4.39 -26.26
C GLY A 52 11.63 4.45 -26.62
N LEU A 53 10.86 3.42 -26.24
CA LEU A 53 9.47 3.18 -26.68
C LEU A 53 8.45 3.20 -25.53
N LEU A 54 8.86 2.82 -24.31
CA LEU A 54 7.99 2.78 -23.13
C LEU A 54 8.03 4.11 -22.35
N HIS A 55 6.93 4.84 -22.38
CA HIS A 55 6.73 6.01 -21.50
C HIS A 55 6.10 5.56 -20.19
N GLY A 56 6.85 5.64 -19.10
CA GLY A 56 6.35 5.34 -17.76
C GLY A 56 5.52 6.47 -17.16
N CYS A 57 4.84 6.16 -16.07
CA CYS A 57 4.00 7.10 -15.31
C CYS A 57 4.81 8.23 -14.68
N ARG A 58 4.38 9.48 -14.85
CA ARG A 58 4.86 10.62 -14.06
C ARG A 58 3.76 11.09 -13.11
N VAL A 59 4.08 11.08 -11.81
CA VAL A 59 3.13 11.47 -10.75
C VAL A 59 2.97 13.00 -10.68
N ALA A 60 4.02 13.76 -10.99
CA ALA A 60 4.02 15.22 -10.99
C ALA A 60 4.98 15.77 -12.07
N ARG A 61 4.84 17.05 -12.43
CA ARG A 61 5.82 17.74 -13.28
C ARG A 61 7.18 17.74 -12.57
N GLY A 62 8.24 17.35 -13.29
CA GLY A 62 9.58 17.19 -12.72
C GLY A 62 9.83 15.89 -11.94
N ALA A 63 8.83 15.02 -11.79
CA ALA A 63 9.03 13.70 -11.19
C ALA A 63 9.73 12.73 -12.15
N SER A 64 10.51 11.81 -11.60
CA SER A 64 11.06 10.67 -12.36
C SER A 64 9.92 9.79 -12.87
N SER A 65 10.03 9.34 -14.12
CA SER A 65 9.07 8.40 -14.70
C SER A 65 9.22 7.02 -14.04
N VAL A 66 8.10 6.41 -13.68
CA VAL A 66 8.01 5.05 -13.11
C VAL A 66 7.35 4.14 -14.13
N THR A 67 8.14 3.21 -14.68
CA THR A 67 7.66 2.23 -15.67
C THR A 67 7.09 0.98 -15.00
N ASN A 68 7.59 0.61 -13.83
CA ASN A 68 7.25 -0.65 -13.19
C ASN A 68 7.34 -0.60 -11.66
N LEU A 69 6.52 -1.41 -10.99
CA LEU A 69 6.60 -1.72 -9.56
C LEU A 69 6.60 -3.24 -9.38
N LEU A 70 7.57 -3.76 -8.65
CA LEU A 70 7.77 -5.20 -8.46
C LEU A 70 7.71 -5.52 -6.95
N PHE A 71 6.86 -6.47 -6.58
CA PHE A 71 6.84 -7.04 -5.23
C PHE A 71 6.51 -8.53 -5.28
N ALA A 72 7.44 -9.37 -4.86
CA ALA A 72 7.33 -10.83 -4.94
C ALA A 72 6.88 -11.26 -6.35
N ASN A 73 5.69 -11.87 -6.47
CA ASN A 73 5.13 -12.37 -7.72
C ASN A 73 4.26 -11.33 -8.46
N ASP A 74 3.97 -10.19 -7.82
CA ASP A 74 3.16 -9.11 -8.39
C ASP A 74 4.05 -8.09 -9.09
N CYS A 75 3.81 -7.90 -10.39
CA CYS A 75 4.45 -6.88 -11.22
C CYS A 75 3.39 -5.94 -11.80
N TYR A 76 3.62 -4.65 -11.64
CA TYR A 76 2.80 -3.59 -12.23
C TYR A 76 3.62 -2.90 -13.31
N LEU A 77 3.06 -2.79 -14.51
CA LEU A 77 3.66 -2.11 -15.65
C LEU A 77 2.78 -0.92 -16.05
N PHE A 78 3.40 0.25 -16.19
CA PHE A 78 2.76 1.49 -16.61
C PHE A 78 3.22 1.88 -18.01
N PHE A 79 2.27 2.07 -18.93
CA PHE A 79 2.55 2.42 -20.32
C PHE A 79 1.35 3.09 -21.00
N ASN A 80 1.56 3.59 -22.21
CA ASN A 80 0.50 4.17 -23.03
C ASN A 80 -0.27 3.06 -23.77
N ALA A 81 -1.58 3.23 -23.93
CA ALA A 81 -2.50 2.24 -24.48
C ALA A 81 -2.42 2.22 -26.01
N MET A 82 -1.26 1.82 -26.55
CA MET A 82 -1.00 1.69 -27.97
C MET A 82 -0.63 0.25 -28.30
N ASP A 83 -1.00 -0.19 -29.51
CA ASP A 83 -0.81 -1.57 -29.93
C ASP A 83 0.68 -1.95 -30.00
N ASN A 84 1.50 -1.08 -30.62
CA ASN A 84 2.96 -1.23 -30.70
C ASN A 84 3.66 -1.36 -29.34
N LYS A 85 3.21 -0.60 -28.32
CA LYS A 85 3.76 -0.65 -26.97
C LYS A 85 3.35 -1.92 -26.23
N THR A 86 2.15 -2.42 -26.52
CA THR A 86 1.65 -3.68 -25.97
C THR A 86 2.45 -4.86 -26.52
N ASP A 87 2.79 -4.85 -27.81
CA ASP A 87 3.70 -5.83 -28.42
C ASP A 87 5.09 -5.83 -27.79
N CYS A 88 5.65 -4.64 -27.58
CA CYS A 88 6.94 -4.50 -26.90
C CYS A 88 6.91 -5.12 -25.50
N ILE A 89 5.81 -4.90 -24.75
CA ILE A 89 5.65 -5.46 -23.40
C ILE A 89 5.49 -6.98 -23.44
N LEU A 90 4.68 -7.51 -24.35
CA LEU A 90 4.54 -8.95 -24.56
C LEU A 90 5.90 -9.61 -24.87
N HIS A 91 6.68 -8.99 -25.76
CA HIS A 91 8.01 -9.47 -26.10
C HIS A 91 8.94 -9.49 -24.87
N VAL A 92 8.99 -8.40 -24.09
CA VAL A 92 9.80 -8.33 -22.87
C VAL A 92 9.36 -9.36 -21.83
N LEU A 93 8.05 -9.53 -21.65
CA LEU A 93 7.47 -10.51 -20.73
C LEU A 93 7.80 -11.95 -21.15
N HIS A 94 7.79 -12.24 -22.45
CA HIS A 94 8.17 -13.54 -22.99
C HIS A 94 9.67 -13.82 -22.82
N GLN A 95 10.53 -12.85 -23.12
CA GLN A 95 11.97 -12.96 -22.86
C GLN A 95 12.26 -13.20 -21.37
N TYR A 96 11.53 -12.51 -20.49
CA TYR A 96 11.64 -12.72 -19.05
C TYR A 96 11.19 -14.12 -18.65
N ALA A 97 10.05 -14.60 -19.16
CA ALA A 97 9.54 -15.95 -18.89
C ALA A 97 10.53 -17.03 -19.32
N GLN A 98 11.13 -16.87 -20.50
CA GLN A 98 12.16 -17.79 -21.01
C GLN A 98 13.42 -17.80 -20.12
N ALA A 99 13.89 -16.63 -19.70
CA ALA A 99 15.10 -16.50 -18.89
C ALA A 99 14.91 -16.93 -17.43
N SER A 100 13.75 -16.63 -16.84
CA SER A 100 13.45 -16.91 -15.43
C SER A 100 12.81 -18.28 -15.20
N ARG A 101 12.33 -18.93 -16.28
CA ARG A 101 11.46 -20.13 -16.23
C ARG A 101 10.14 -19.91 -15.46
N GLN A 102 9.76 -18.65 -15.24
CA GLN A 102 8.44 -18.29 -14.71
C GLN A 102 7.43 -18.12 -15.83
N SER A 103 6.17 -18.42 -15.56
CA SER A 103 5.04 -18.16 -16.45
C SER A 103 4.15 -17.05 -15.88
N ILE A 104 3.40 -16.36 -16.73
CA ILE A 104 2.43 -15.36 -16.29
C ILE A 104 1.08 -16.06 -16.16
N ASN A 105 0.49 -15.96 -14.97
CA ASN A 105 -0.88 -16.41 -14.78
C ASN A 105 -1.84 -15.36 -15.35
N MET A 106 -2.32 -15.58 -16.57
CA MET A 106 -3.24 -14.66 -17.26
C MET A 106 -4.61 -14.54 -16.56
N ARG A 107 -5.02 -15.54 -15.78
CA ARG A 107 -6.28 -15.52 -15.01
C ARG A 107 -6.19 -14.59 -13.79
N LYS A 108 -5.03 -14.52 -13.14
CA LYS A 108 -4.77 -13.64 -11.98
C LYS A 108 -4.26 -12.26 -12.38
N SER A 109 -3.67 -12.17 -13.57
CA SER A 109 -3.25 -10.91 -14.16
C SER A 109 -4.47 -10.08 -14.54
N THR A 110 -4.35 -8.76 -14.49
CA THR A 110 -5.47 -7.84 -14.75
C THR A 110 -4.97 -6.63 -15.51
N PHE A 111 -5.83 -6.07 -16.34
CA PHE A 111 -5.52 -4.90 -17.13
C PHE A 111 -6.49 -3.76 -16.83
N MET A 112 -5.94 -2.59 -16.51
CA MET A 112 -6.70 -1.41 -16.16
C MET A 112 -6.38 -0.28 -17.14
N PHE A 113 -7.39 0.46 -17.56
CA PHE A 113 -7.23 1.59 -18.47
C PHE A 113 -7.65 2.90 -17.82
N SER A 114 -7.06 4.00 -18.30
CA SER A 114 -7.53 5.34 -17.97
C SER A 114 -8.91 5.57 -18.59
N ALA A 115 -9.72 6.40 -17.92
CA ALA A 115 -11.06 6.77 -18.40
C ALA A 115 -11.07 7.35 -19.82
N ASN A 116 -9.95 7.93 -20.25
CA ASN A 116 -9.81 8.60 -21.54
C ASN A 116 -9.51 7.64 -22.71
N VAL A 117 -9.25 6.35 -22.48
CA VAL A 117 -8.97 5.39 -23.55
C VAL A 117 -10.27 4.90 -24.18
N ASN A 118 -10.37 4.89 -25.51
CA ASN A 118 -11.54 4.39 -26.22
C ASN A 118 -11.79 2.90 -25.93
N VAL A 119 -13.04 2.51 -25.69
CA VAL A 119 -13.47 1.14 -25.38
C VAL A 119 -13.03 0.13 -26.45
N ALA A 120 -13.05 0.50 -27.73
CA ALA A 120 -12.59 -0.37 -28.82
C ALA A 120 -11.10 -0.73 -28.67
N ILE A 121 -10.27 0.26 -28.32
CA ILE A 121 -8.84 0.05 -28.05
C ILE A 121 -8.65 -0.81 -26.80
N ARG A 122 -9.42 -0.56 -25.73
CA ARG A 122 -9.35 -1.38 -24.50
C ARG A 122 -9.59 -2.85 -24.81
N ASN A 123 -10.66 -3.15 -25.54
CA ASN A 123 -11.06 -4.51 -25.90
C ASN A 123 -10.02 -5.18 -26.81
N SER A 124 -9.52 -4.45 -27.82
CA SER A 124 -8.45 -4.93 -28.68
C SER A 124 -7.20 -5.32 -27.88
N LEU A 125 -6.72 -4.44 -27.02
CA LEU A 125 -5.50 -4.69 -26.23
C LEU A 125 -5.69 -5.78 -25.16
N ALA A 126 -6.86 -5.85 -24.52
CA ALA A 126 -7.14 -6.91 -23.54
C ALA A 126 -7.26 -8.28 -24.18
N ASN A 127 -7.90 -8.38 -25.35
CA ASN A 127 -7.97 -9.61 -26.13
C ASN A 127 -6.57 -10.06 -26.56
N LYS A 128 -5.72 -9.11 -26.99
CA LYS A 128 -4.34 -9.38 -27.38
C LYS A 128 -3.50 -9.96 -26.25
N LEU A 129 -3.67 -9.45 -25.03
CA LEU A 129 -2.99 -9.96 -23.83
C LEU A 129 -3.66 -11.20 -23.23
N SER A 130 -4.91 -11.51 -23.61
CA SER A 130 -5.75 -12.55 -22.99
C SER A 130 -5.91 -12.35 -21.46
N VAL A 131 -5.99 -11.09 -21.03
CA VAL A 131 -6.09 -10.70 -19.61
C VAL A 131 -7.44 -10.05 -19.34
N SER A 132 -8.00 -10.29 -18.15
CA SER A 132 -9.26 -9.69 -17.73
C SER A 132 -9.13 -8.17 -17.54
N GLN A 133 -10.10 -7.42 -18.09
CA GLN A 133 -10.21 -6.00 -17.82
C GLN A 133 -10.87 -5.75 -16.48
N VAL A 134 -10.34 -4.79 -15.72
CA VAL A 134 -10.92 -4.39 -14.43
C VAL A 134 -10.99 -2.86 -14.38
N GLU A 135 -12.13 -2.32 -13.94
CA GLU A 135 -12.31 -0.87 -13.77
C GLU A 135 -11.48 -0.31 -12.60
N SER A 136 -11.40 -1.07 -11.51
CA SER A 136 -10.57 -0.76 -10.35
C SER A 136 -10.01 -2.04 -9.74
N GLN A 137 -8.70 -2.06 -9.49
CA GLN A 137 -8.15 -3.06 -8.58
C GLN A 137 -8.52 -2.71 -7.15
N ASP A 138 -9.13 -3.67 -6.47
CA ASP A 138 -9.60 -3.47 -5.11
C ASP A 138 -8.44 -3.22 -4.13
N HIS A 139 -7.37 -4.03 -4.21
CA HIS A 139 -6.25 -3.95 -3.25
C HIS A 139 -4.89 -4.34 -3.85
N TYR A 140 -3.83 -3.59 -3.49
CA TYR A 140 -2.43 -3.93 -3.67
C TYR A 140 -1.75 -4.07 -2.30
N LEU A 141 -1.10 -5.21 -2.06
CA LEU A 141 -0.50 -5.57 -0.76
C LEU A 141 -1.49 -5.49 0.42
N GLY A 142 -2.79 -5.68 0.17
CA GLY A 142 -3.84 -5.54 1.19
C GLY A 142 -4.20 -4.09 1.53
N LEU A 143 -3.72 -3.11 0.75
CA LEU A 143 -4.12 -1.72 0.81
C LEU A 143 -4.96 -1.35 -0.41
N PRO A 144 -5.93 -0.43 -0.30
CA PRO A 144 -6.67 0.04 -1.45
C PRO A 144 -5.73 0.71 -2.46
N SER A 145 -5.80 0.26 -3.71
CA SER A 145 -4.97 0.77 -4.82
C SER A 145 -5.43 2.15 -5.30
N PHE A 146 -6.71 2.47 -5.10
CA PHE A 146 -7.31 3.75 -5.45
C PHE A 146 -8.08 4.32 -4.25
N ILE A 147 -7.80 5.57 -3.91
CA ILE A 147 -8.56 6.31 -2.90
C ILE A 147 -9.46 7.29 -3.63
N GLY A 148 -10.73 6.92 -3.76
CA GLY A 148 -11.76 7.81 -4.29
C GLY A 148 -12.19 8.88 -3.28
N LYS A 149 -13.17 9.70 -3.67
CA LYS A 149 -13.73 10.77 -2.83
C LYS A 149 -14.31 10.26 -1.51
N ASN A 150 -14.85 9.02 -1.50
CA ASN A 150 -15.46 8.43 -0.32
C ASN A 150 -14.46 7.61 0.51
N LYS A 151 -13.60 8.31 1.27
CA LYS A 151 -12.58 7.71 2.15
C LYS A 151 -13.17 6.79 3.22
N LYS A 152 -14.41 7.03 3.67
CA LYS A 152 -15.08 6.19 4.68
C LYS A 152 -15.32 4.78 4.15
N MET A 153 -15.80 4.65 2.92
CA MET A 153 -15.98 3.34 2.28
C MET A 153 -14.65 2.66 1.99
N VAL A 154 -13.66 3.42 1.51
CA VAL A 154 -12.34 2.86 1.17
C VAL A 154 -11.65 2.21 2.38
N PHE A 155 -11.85 2.75 3.59
CA PHE A 155 -11.23 2.22 4.81
C PHE A 155 -12.18 1.40 5.70
N SER A 156 -13.41 1.12 5.27
CA SER A 156 -14.37 0.34 6.06
C SER A 156 -13.87 -1.07 6.35
N PHE A 157 -13.08 -1.66 5.43
CA PHE A 157 -12.49 -2.99 5.61
C PHE A 157 -11.66 -3.13 6.89
N ILE A 158 -11.06 -2.03 7.38
CA ILE A 158 -10.27 -2.03 8.63
C ILE A 158 -11.20 -2.24 9.82
N ARG A 159 -12.31 -1.49 9.84
CA ARG A 159 -13.37 -1.64 10.84
C ARG A 159 -13.92 -3.04 10.83
N ASP A 160 -14.22 -3.59 9.66
CA ASP A 160 -14.79 -4.93 9.52
C ASP A 160 -13.82 -6.03 9.95
N LYS A 161 -12.53 -5.86 9.68
CA LYS A 161 -11.48 -6.81 10.08
C LYS A 161 -11.28 -6.81 11.60
N ILE A 162 -11.19 -5.63 12.21
CA ILE A 162 -11.08 -5.49 13.67
C ILE A 162 -12.37 -5.99 14.35
N GLY A 163 -13.54 -5.63 13.81
CA GLY A 163 -14.84 -6.05 14.34
C GLY A 163 -15.02 -7.56 14.34
N ARG A 164 -14.77 -8.24 13.22
CA ARG A 164 -14.83 -9.70 13.13
C ARG A 164 -13.88 -10.37 14.13
N TRP A 165 -12.68 -9.81 14.28
CA TRP A 165 -11.71 -10.34 15.22
C TRP A 165 -12.18 -10.16 16.67
N LEU A 166 -12.53 -8.94 17.09
CA LEU A 166 -13.02 -8.66 18.43
C LEU A 166 -14.25 -9.50 18.78
N GLN A 167 -15.22 -9.63 17.86
CA GLN A 167 -16.40 -10.47 18.05
C GLN A 167 -16.03 -11.96 18.20
N GLY A 168 -15.09 -12.47 17.40
CA GLY A 168 -14.62 -13.84 17.49
C GLY A 168 -13.97 -14.16 18.85
N TRP A 169 -13.22 -13.21 19.41
CA TRP A 169 -12.57 -13.38 20.71
C TRP A 169 -13.48 -13.09 21.89
N ASN A 170 -14.48 -12.21 21.73
CA ASN A 170 -15.45 -11.92 22.79
C ASN A 170 -16.30 -13.16 23.16
N LYS A 171 -16.42 -14.12 22.23
CA LYS A 171 -17.08 -15.43 22.50
C LYS A 171 -16.26 -16.34 23.43
N LYS A 172 -14.96 -16.09 23.60
CA LYS A 172 -14.06 -16.88 24.46
C LYS A 172 -13.95 -16.25 25.85
N ILE A 173 -13.71 -17.06 26.88
CA ILE A 173 -13.44 -16.56 28.24
C ILE A 173 -12.02 -16.00 28.23
N LEU A 174 -11.87 -14.69 28.41
CA LEU A 174 -10.58 -14.01 28.45
C LEU A 174 -10.44 -13.26 29.76
N SER A 175 -9.29 -13.40 30.41
CA SER A 175 -8.92 -12.55 31.54
C SER A 175 -8.70 -11.11 31.06
N GLN A 176 -8.74 -10.15 31.99
CA GLN A 176 -8.44 -8.74 31.65
C GLN A 176 -7.03 -8.56 31.08
N ALA A 177 -6.04 -9.27 31.63
CA ALA A 177 -4.68 -9.30 31.07
C ALA A 177 -4.67 -9.86 29.64
N GLY A 178 -5.45 -10.91 29.36
CA GLY A 178 -5.60 -11.48 28.02
C GLY A 178 -6.18 -10.47 27.03
N LYS A 179 -7.23 -9.74 27.42
CA LYS A 179 -7.81 -8.67 26.59
C LYS A 179 -6.82 -7.55 26.30
N GLU A 180 -6.00 -7.18 27.28
CA GLU A 180 -5.02 -6.11 27.13
C GLU A 180 -3.99 -6.47 26.07
N ILE A 181 -3.43 -7.68 26.17
CA ILE A 181 -2.47 -8.21 25.20
C ILE A 181 -3.10 -8.26 23.81
N LEU A 182 -4.33 -8.75 23.71
CA LEU A 182 -5.07 -8.87 22.45
C LEU A 182 -5.29 -7.52 21.77
N LEU A 183 -5.68 -6.49 22.53
CA LEU A 183 -5.86 -5.14 22.01
C LEU A 183 -4.54 -4.55 21.50
N LYS A 184 -3.45 -4.70 22.27
CA LYS A 184 -2.13 -4.15 21.90
C LYS A 184 -1.49 -4.87 20.72
N THR A 185 -1.55 -6.19 20.70
CA THR A 185 -0.82 -7.01 19.72
C THR A 185 -1.58 -7.19 18.41
N VAL A 186 -2.91 -7.17 18.43
CA VAL A 186 -3.72 -7.43 17.23
C VAL A 186 -4.56 -6.23 16.84
N ALA A 187 -5.43 -5.73 17.72
CA ALA A 187 -6.37 -4.66 17.36
C ALA A 187 -5.64 -3.37 16.94
N GLN A 188 -4.55 -3.01 17.61
CA GLN A 188 -3.71 -1.86 17.26
C GLN A 188 -2.72 -2.14 16.10
N ALA A 189 -2.34 -3.41 15.87
CA ALA A 189 -1.41 -3.78 14.80
C ALA A 189 -2.07 -3.84 13.42
N ILE A 190 -3.33 -4.28 13.34
CA ILE A 190 -4.11 -4.33 12.09
C ILE A 190 -4.14 -2.97 11.36
N PRO A 191 -4.53 -1.85 12.01
CA PRO A 191 -4.55 -0.55 11.35
C PRO A 191 -3.15 0.05 11.17
N ALA A 192 -2.14 -0.40 11.92
CA ALA A 192 -0.77 0.12 11.85
C ALA A 192 -0.18 0.07 10.43
N TYR A 193 -0.44 -1.01 9.69
CA TYR A 193 0.01 -1.15 8.31
C TYR A 193 -0.60 -0.07 7.39
N VAL A 194 -1.92 0.15 7.50
CA VAL A 194 -2.62 1.19 6.74
C VAL A 194 -2.16 2.59 7.17
N MET A 195 -2.07 2.83 8.48
CA MET A 195 -1.63 4.10 9.07
C MET A 195 -0.19 4.47 8.68
N SER A 196 0.66 3.49 8.37
CA SER A 196 2.01 3.75 7.87
C SER A 196 2.03 4.43 6.50
N VAL A 197 0.97 4.25 5.71
CA VAL A 197 0.88 4.76 4.34
C VAL A 197 -0.16 5.88 4.22
N TYR A 198 -1.26 5.78 4.95
CA TYR A 198 -2.41 6.67 4.82
C TYR A 198 -2.69 7.40 6.12
N PHE A 199 -3.21 8.61 5.95
CA PHE A 199 -3.83 9.33 7.03
C PHE A 199 -5.31 8.98 7.09
N ILE A 200 -5.69 8.27 8.13
CA ILE A 200 -7.04 7.73 8.29
C ILE A 200 -7.97 8.83 8.83
N PRO A 201 -9.23 8.92 8.35
CA PRO A 201 -10.18 9.90 8.86
C PRO A 201 -10.40 9.78 10.38
N LEU A 202 -10.52 10.92 11.07
CA LEU A 202 -10.71 10.97 12.52
C LEU A 202 -11.93 10.13 12.96
N ASN A 203 -13.04 10.26 12.24
CA ASN A 203 -14.26 9.47 12.47
C ASN A 203 -14.02 7.95 12.50
N LEU A 204 -13.09 7.45 11.67
CA LEU A 204 -12.75 6.03 11.66
C LEU A 204 -11.86 5.68 12.85
N CYS A 205 -10.92 6.54 13.23
CA CYS A 205 -10.14 6.36 14.46
C CYS A 205 -11.07 6.26 15.67
N ASP A 206 -12.01 7.20 15.83
CA ASP A 206 -12.96 7.22 16.94
C ASP A 206 -13.86 5.97 16.94
N ALA A 207 -14.31 5.53 15.76
CA ALA A 207 -15.10 4.31 15.65
C ALA A 207 -14.33 3.06 16.09
N LEU A 208 -13.05 2.94 15.70
CA LEU A 208 -12.19 1.84 16.11
C LEU A 208 -11.88 1.88 17.61
N GLU A 209 -11.59 3.06 18.15
CA GLU A 209 -11.36 3.24 19.59
C GLU A 209 -12.60 2.90 20.42
N LYS A 210 -13.80 3.28 19.96
CA LYS A 210 -15.07 2.86 20.59
C LYS A 210 -15.23 1.34 20.59
N MET A 211 -14.89 0.66 19.49
CA MET A 211 -14.95 -0.81 19.41
C MET A 211 -13.95 -1.48 20.37
N MET A 212 -12.72 -0.96 20.45
CA MET A 212 -11.71 -1.46 21.38
C MET A 212 -12.11 -1.22 22.85
N ASN A 213 -12.70 -0.06 23.16
CA ASN A 213 -13.18 0.26 24.50
C ASN A 213 -14.35 -0.66 24.91
N SER A 214 -15.30 -0.89 23.99
CA SER A 214 -16.41 -1.82 24.21
C SER A 214 -15.92 -3.24 24.44
N PHE A 215 -14.90 -3.70 23.71
CA PHE A 215 -14.31 -5.02 23.94
C PHE A 215 -13.59 -5.13 25.30
N TRP A 216 -12.89 -4.08 25.70
CA TRP A 216 -12.19 -4.01 26.99
C TRP A 216 -13.17 -4.20 28.16
N TRP A 217 -14.23 -3.38 28.20
CA TRP A 217 -15.21 -3.40 29.28
C TRP A 217 -16.31 -4.45 29.15
N GLY A 218 -16.59 -4.95 27.94
CA GLY A 218 -17.65 -5.93 27.69
C GLY A 218 -17.40 -7.26 28.41
N SER A 219 -18.40 -7.78 29.13
CA SER A 219 -18.35 -9.11 29.78
C SER A 219 -19.35 -10.08 29.14
N LYS A 220 -19.19 -11.37 29.47
CA LYS A 220 -19.76 -12.53 28.77
C LYS A 220 -21.25 -12.81 28.99
N SER A 221 -22.02 -11.95 29.69
CA SER A 221 -23.25 -12.42 30.33
C SER A 221 -24.55 -11.68 29.99
N ASN A 222 -24.56 -10.67 29.13
CA ASN A 222 -25.83 -10.08 28.69
C ASN A 222 -25.70 -9.55 27.26
N ASP A 223 -26.73 -9.81 26.46
CA ASP A 223 -26.94 -9.23 25.12
C ASP A 223 -26.93 -7.69 25.11
N ASN A 224 -26.95 -7.07 26.29
CA ASN A 224 -26.72 -5.65 26.49
C ASN A 224 -25.25 -5.43 26.88
N GLY A 225 -24.45 -4.97 25.91
CA GLY A 225 -23.01 -4.71 26.04
C GLY A 225 -22.63 -4.07 27.38
N GLY A 226 -21.57 -4.61 27.99
CA GLY A 226 -21.11 -4.20 29.33
C GLY A 226 -20.87 -2.69 29.46
N ILE A 227 -21.00 -2.18 30.69
CA ILE A 227 -20.83 -0.76 31.00
C ILE A 227 -19.38 -0.35 30.74
N ASN A 228 -19.19 0.67 29.89
CA ASN A 228 -17.89 1.29 29.68
C ASN A 228 -17.56 2.22 30.86
N TRP A 229 -16.86 1.72 31.87
CA TRP A 229 -16.50 2.46 33.08
C TRP A 229 -15.58 3.65 32.83
N MET A 230 -14.84 3.65 31.73
CA MET A 230 -13.91 4.72 31.38
C MET A 230 -13.88 4.96 29.87
N GLN A 231 -13.63 6.21 29.49
CA GLN A 231 -13.33 6.56 28.10
C GLN A 231 -11.98 5.98 27.67
N TRP A 232 -11.78 5.86 26.35
CA TRP A 232 -10.55 5.30 25.79
C TRP A 232 -9.31 6.16 26.06
N SER A 233 -9.45 7.50 26.06
CA SER A 233 -8.32 8.42 26.23
C SER A 233 -7.55 8.23 27.55
N PRO A 234 -8.21 8.15 28.73
CA PRO A 234 -7.54 7.77 29.98
C PRO A 234 -6.81 6.41 29.93
N LEU A 235 -7.37 5.41 29.25
CA LEU A 235 -6.72 4.09 29.13
C LEU A 235 -5.45 4.14 28.26
N CYS A 236 -5.33 5.15 27.40
CA CYS A 236 -4.14 5.37 26.57
C CYS A 236 -2.97 6.01 27.32
N VAL A 237 -3.21 6.55 28.51
CA VAL A 237 -2.14 7.12 29.34
C VAL A 237 -1.13 6.04 29.71
N ARG A 238 0.15 6.41 29.87
CA ARG A 238 1.21 5.48 30.27
C ARG A 238 0.88 4.79 31.60
N ARG A 239 1.38 3.56 31.78
CA ARG A 239 1.20 2.79 33.02
C ARG A 239 1.72 3.53 34.25
N ASP A 240 2.88 4.17 34.12
CA ASP A 240 3.50 4.96 35.19
C ASP A 240 2.66 6.17 35.62
N CYS A 241 1.70 6.60 34.78
CA CYS A 241 0.81 7.72 35.03
C CYS A 241 -0.65 7.27 35.27
N GLY A 242 -0.87 5.99 35.64
CA GLY A 242 -2.18 5.45 36.00
C GLY A 242 -3.07 5.00 34.83
N GLY A 243 -2.56 4.94 33.60
CA GLY A 243 -3.27 4.37 32.45
C GLY A 243 -2.86 2.94 32.12
N LEU A 244 -3.33 2.40 30.99
CA LEU A 244 -2.97 1.05 30.52
C LEU A 244 -1.91 1.06 29.42
N GLY A 245 -1.55 2.23 28.89
CA GLY A 245 -0.61 2.39 27.79
C GLY A 245 -1.16 1.87 26.46
N PHE A 246 -2.47 1.95 26.24
CA PHE A 246 -3.02 1.83 24.88
C PHE A 246 -2.61 3.02 24.00
N ARG A 247 -2.75 2.88 22.69
CA ARG A 247 -2.40 3.95 21.75
C ARG A 247 -3.67 4.67 21.30
N ARG A 248 -3.65 6.01 21.35
CA ARG A 248 -4.58 6.83 20.58
C ARG A 248 -4.24 6.67 19.11
N LEU A 249 -5.20 6.20 18.31
CA LEU A 249 -5.00 5.83 16.92
C LEU A 249 -4.64 7.04 16.07
N ARG A 250 -5.19 8.23 16.38
CA ARG A 250 -4.86 9.48 15.69
C ARG A 250 -3.39 9.84 15.83
N ASP A 251 -2.89 9.91 17.06
CA ASP A 251 -1.49 10.23 17.35
C ASP A 251 -0.55 9.17 16.79
N PHE A 252 -0.95 7.91 16.90
CA PHE A 252 -0.17 6.80 16.37
C PHE A 252 -0.07 6.88 14.84
N ASN A 253 -1.15 7.24 14.14
CA ASN A 253 -1.13 7.46 12.70
C ASN A 253 -0.18 8.61 12.33
N LEU A 254 -0.25 9.73 13.05
CA LEU A 254 0.67 10.87 12.84
C LEU A 254 2.12 10.47 13.05
N ALA A 255 2.43 9.76 14.14
CA ALA A 255 3.77 9.28 14.43
C ALA A 255 4.30 8.34 13.34
N MET A 256 3.47 7.41 12.84
CA MET A 256 3.85 6.48 11.77
C MET A 256 4.14 7.19 10.44
N LEU A 257 3.34 8.20 10.09
CA LEU A 257 3.57 9.02 8.90
C LEU A 257 4.81 9.90 9.05
N GLY A 258 5.03 10.48 10.23
CA GLY A 258 6.25 11.20 10.58
C GLY A 258 7.49 10.33 10.44
N GLN A 259 7.42 9.07 10.88
CA GLN A 259 8.50 8.10 10.70
C GLN A 259 8.80 7.83 9.22
N GLN A 260 7.79 7.76 8.34
CA GLN A 260 8.04 7.65 6.91
C GLN A 260 8.69 8.92 6.34
N GLY A 261 8.22 10.09 6.77
CA GLY A 261 8.81 11.37 6.39
C GLY A 261 10.30 11.46 6.76
N TRP A 262 10.67 11.02 7.96
CA TRP A 262 12.05 10.98 8.43
C TRP A 262 12.97 10.16 7.51
N ARG A 263 12.47 9.06 6.93
CA ARG A 263 13.25 8.23 6.00
C ARG A 263 13.64 8.95 4.71
N PHE A 264 12.93 10.00 4.32
CA PHE A 264 13.25 10.77 3.12
C PHE A 264 14.44 11.73 3.32
N LEU A 265 14.80 12.04 4.57
CA LEU A 265 15.92 12.93 4.89
C LEU A 265 17.29 12.34 4.53
N PRO A 266 17.68 11.14 5.00
CA PRO A 266 19.00 10.59 4.72
C PRO A 266 19.14 10.01 3.29
N VAL A 267 18.04 9.62 2.64
CA VAL A 267 18.07 8.92 1.34
C VAL A 267 17.41 9.76 0.24
N SER A 268 17.94 10.96 0.00
CA SER A 268 17.37 11.94 -0.93
C SER A 268 17.33 11.47 -2.40
N ASN A 269 18.25 10.59 -2.81
CA ASN A 269 18.39 10.13 -4.20
C ASN A 269 17.56 8.88 -4.56
N SER A 270 16.87 8.26 -3.59
CA SER A 270 16.01 7.12 -3.91
C SER A 270 14.85 7.52 -4.82
N LEU A 271 14.35 6.58 -5.64
CA LEU A 271 13.21 6.83 -6.53
C LEU A 271 12.00 7.37 -5.75
N THR A 272 11.71 6.77 -4.60
CA THR A 272 10.62 7.20 -3.70
C THR A 272 10.82 8.64 -3.23
N SER A 273 12.00 9.00 -2.71
CA SER A 273 12.26 10.39 -2.28
C SER A 273 12.12 11.40 -3.42
N ARG A 274 12.59 11.07 -4.63
CA ARG A 274 12.47 11.95 -5.81
C ARG A 274 11.02 12.14 -6.25
N VAL A 275 10.24 11.07 -6.31
CA VAL A 275 8.81 11.12 -6.64
C VAL A 275 8.03 11.91 -5.59
N PHE A 276 8.29 11.67 -4.30
CA PHE A 276 7.65 12.41 -3.22
C PHE A 276 8.03 13.89 -3.22
N LYS A 277 9.31 14.23 -3.42
CA LYS A 277 9.76 15.63 -3.52
C LYS A 277 9.05 16.37 -4.65
N ALA A 278 9.02 15.80 -5.85
CA ALA A 278 8.40 16.42 -7.01
C ALA A 278 6.90 16.68 -6.83
N HIS A 279 6.20 15.82 -6.08
CA HIS A 279 4.76 15.96 -5.85
C HIS A 279 4.42 16.90 -4.67
N TYR A 280 5.14 16.81 -3.55
CA TYR A 280 4.74 17.47 -2.31
C TYR A 280 5.55 18.72 -1.96
N PHE A 281 6.83 18.77 -2.32
CA PHE A 281 7.74 19.88 -2.00
C PHE A 281 8.72 20.16 -3.15
N PRO A 282 8.22 20.57 -4.33
CA PRO A 282 9.04 20.69 -5.54
C PRO A 282 10.14 21.76 -5.41
N TYR A 283 9.90 22.82 -4.64
CA TYR A 283 10.79 23.98 -4.53
C TYR A 283 11.59 24.03 -3.21
N GLY A 284 11.51 23.00 -2.36
CA GLY A 284 12.07 23.06 -1.00
C GLY A 284 12.63 21.74 -0.49
N SER A 285 13.10 21.77 0.77
CA SER A 285 13.42 20.57 1.54
C SER A 285 12.19 20.10 2.31
N PHE A 286 12.16 18.81 2.66
CA PHE A 286 11.07 18.22 3.45
C PHE A 286 10.84 19.02 4.75
N LEU A 287 11.90 19.37 5.48
CA LEU A 287 11.81 20.13 6.74
C LEU A 287 11.32 21.56 6.54
N MET A 288 11.77 22.25 5.49
CA MET A 288 11.34 23.62 5.22
C MET A 288 9.84 23.69 4.90
N GLN A 289 9.33 22.68 4.19
CA GLN A 289 7.89 22.55 3.96
C GLN A 289 7.13 22.21 5.24
N ILE A 290 7.67 21.36 6.12
CA ILE A 290 7.07 21.07 7.44
C ILE A 290 7.00 22.33 8.31
N LEU A 291 8.07 23.12 8.34
CA LEU A 291 8.23 24.28 9.23
C LEU A 291 7.49 25.53 8.72
N GLY A 292 7.39 25.72 7.40
CA GLY A 292 6.63 26.83 6.80
C GLY A 292 5.10 26.64 6.81
N ILE A 293 4.66 25.43 7.14
CA ILE A 293 3.27 25.08 7.38
C ILE A 293 3.08 25.19 8.90
N THR A 294 2.38 26.23 9.39
CA THR A 294 1.98 26.34 10.81
C THR A 294 1.49 24.98 11.33
N LEU A 295 1.85 24.53 12.54
CA LEU A 295 1.60 23.16 13.00
C LEU A 295 0.15 22.65 12.81
N ALA A 296 -0.85 23.55 12.78
CA ALA A 296 -2.24 23.22 12.45
C ALA A 296 -2.46 22.78 10.98
N SER A 297 -1.65 23.30 10.06
CA SER A 297 -1.70 23.02 8.63
C SER A 297 -0.82 21.84 8.20
N PHE A 298 -0.02 21.22 9.08
CA PHE A 298 0.74 20.00 8.71
C PHE A 298 -0.20 18.80 8.60
N ASP A 299 -1.17 18.75 9.51
CA ASP A 299 -2.33 17.85 9.51
C ASP A 299 -3.18 18.00 8.22
N GLU A 300 -3.29 19.22 7.67
CA GLU A 300 -4.10 19.49 6.49
C GLU A 300 -3.31 19.51 5.17
N ALA A 301 -2.24 20.28 5.02
CA ALA A 301 -1.59 20.52 3.74
C ALA A 301 -0.61 19.41 3.31
N PHE A 302 0.09 18.76 4.25
CA PHE A 302 1.06 17.71 3.91
C PHE A 302 0.41 16.31 3.87
N LEU A 303 -0.51 16.05 4.81
CA LEU A 303 -1.19 14.76 4.93
C LEU A 303 -2.50 14.66 4.14
N LEU A 304 -3.24 15.76 3.90
CA LEU A 304 -4.43 15.73 3.04
C LEU A 304 -4.12 15.88 1.55
N ARG A 305 -2.91 16.28 1.13
CA ARG A 305 -2.52 16.23 -0.31
C ARG A 305 -2.30 14.80 -0.84
N LYS A 306 -2.28 13.79 0.04
CA LYS A 306 -2.48 12.38 -0.34
C LYS A 306 -3.94 12.04 -0.65
N THR A 307 -4.85 13.00 -0.49
CA THR A 307 -6.27 12.75 -0.27
C THR A 307 -7.22 13.67 -1.07
N TYR A 308 -6.68 14.44 -2.01
CA TYR A 308 -7.41 15.18 -3.06
C TYR A 308 -6.85 14.85 -4.43
#